data_AF-A0A4V5RQ46-F1
#
_entry.id   AF-A0A4V5RQ46-F1
#
_cell.length_a   1.000
_cell.length_b   1.000
_cell.length_c   1.000
_cell.angle_alpha   90.00
_cell.angle_beta   90.00
_cell.angle_gamma   90.00
#
_symmetry.space_group_name_H-M   'P 1'
#
loop_
_entity.id
_entity.type
_entity.pdbx_description
1 polymer ?
#
loop_
_entity_poly.entity_id
_entity_poly.type
_entity_poly.pdbx_seq_one_letter_code
_entity_poly.pdbx_strand_id
1 'polypeptide(L)'
;MNKLEIAPHMLYRAAKSYVQAEDDFDYIQAILLAGSAMYICEPLLNEQGKKSQTELRAERIIKLREAKSKMVDNKLEIEWAAKPIAIKKKKDIRKFVREEDRKVYNSLKHAGLFYRGNVVKKASDDLDMVSILGDNLDFRGAAEEIIIDGIQDYMTLDFNGDIKPYNLPIKVRRVLGCIFLEDAFEDI
;
A
#
# COMPACT_ATOMS: atom_id res chain seq x y z
N MET A 1 11.39 -11.90 -18.47
CA MET A 1 10.28 -12.02 -17.48
C MET A 1 9.49 -10.74 -17.54
N ASN A 2 8.17 -10.83 -17.71
CA ASN A 2 7.30 -9.67 -17.81
C ASN A 2 7.10 -9.02 -16.42
N LYS A 3 6.95 -7.69 -16.33
CA LYS A 3 6.69 -7.01 -15.04
C LYS A 3 5.44 -7.51 -14.32
N LEU A 4 4.42 -7.93 -15.07
CA LEU A 4 3.20 -8.55 -14.52
C LEU A 4 3.42 -9.97 -13.97
N GLU A 5 4.51 -10.64 -14.36
CA GLU A 5 4.97 -11.89 -13.73
C GLU A 5 5.88 -11.60 -12.52
N ILE A 6 6.70 -10.54 -12.61
CA ILE A 6 7.62 -10.15 -11.54
C ILE A 6 6.86 -9.69 -10.29
N ALA A 7 5.86 -8.81 -10.44
CA ALA A 7 5.11 -8.24 -9.32
C ALA A 7 4.56 -9.30 -8.33
N PRO A 8 3.83 -10.34 -8.75
CA PRO A 8 3.29 -11.33 -7.82
C PRO A 8 4.40 -12.21 -7.20
N HIS A 9 5.53 -12.41 -7.89
CA HIS A 9 6.70 -13.05 -7.29
C HIS A 9 7.35 -12.20 -6.20
N MET A 10 7.40 -10.88 -6.38
CA MET A 10 7.87 -9.95 -5.35
C MET A 10 6.94 -9.97 -4.14
N LEU A 11 5.61 -9.95 -4.35
CA LEU A 11 4.63 -10.05 -3.28
C LEU A 11 4.72 -11.38 -2.52
N TYR A 12 4.88 -12.51 -3.22
CA TYR A 12 5.14 -13.80 -2.58
C TYR A 12 6.40 -13.78 -1.71
N ARG A 13 7.51 -13.21 -2.21
CA ARG A 13 8.76 -13.12 -1.44
C ARG A 13 8.63 -12.16 -0.25
N ALA A 14 7.90 -11.06 -0.42
CA ALA A 14 7.61 -10.12 0.66
C ALA A 14 6.79 -10.80 1.76
N ALA A 15 5.69 -11.48 1.41
CA ALA A 15 4.87 -12.24 2.35
C ALA A 15 5.68 -13.33 3.07
N LYS A 16 6.55 -14.05 2.34
CA LYS A 16 7.42 -15.04 2.95
C LYS A 16 8.40 -14.42 3.96
N SER A 17 9.03 -13.31 3.59
CA SER A 17 9.96 -12.56 4.45
C SER A 17 9.25 -12.04 5.71
N TYR A 18 8.01 -11.56 5.56
CA TYR A 18 7.17 -11.13 6.68
C TYR A 18 6.83 -12.28 7.65
N VAL A 19 6.32 -13.40 7.12
CA VAL A 19 5.89 -14.54 7.96
C VAL A 19 7.06 -15.23 8.65
N GLN A 20 8.24 -15.23 8.02
CA GLN A 20 9.45 -15.89 8.53
C GLN A 20 10.44 -14.92 9.18
N ALA A 21 10.01 -13.68 9.46
CA ALA A 21 10.90 -12.64 9.96
C ALA A 21 11.51 -13.01 11.32
N GLU A 22 12.83 -12.90 11.41
CA GLU A 22 13.59 -13.05 12.66
C GLU A 22 13.93 -11.67 13.27
N ASP A 23 14.07 -10.65 12.40
CA ASP A 23 14.40 -9.29 12.80
C ASP A 23 13.74 -8.21 11.92
N ASP A 24 13.99 -6.95 12.25
CA ASP A 24 13.45 -5.78 11.51
C ASP A 24 13.93 -5.72 10.06
N PHE A 25 15.09 -6.29 9.74
CA PHE A 25 15.63 -6.28 8.38
C PHE A 25 14.79 -7.14 7.44
N ASP A 26 14.22 -8.24 7.93
CA ASP A 26 13.29 -9.07 7.16
C ASP A 26 12.00 -8.32 6.81
N TYR A 27 11.47 -7.52 7.75
CA TYR A 27 10.33 -6.63 7.48
C TYR A 27 10.70 -5.52 6.49
N ILE A 28 11.90 -4.93 6.60
CA ILE A 28 12.40 -3.94 5.64
C ILE A 28 12.49 -4.53 4.23
N GLN A 29 13.01 -5.76 4.08
CA GLN A 29 13.03 -6.45 2.80
C GLN A 29 11.63 -6.66 2.23
N ALA A 30 10.68 -7.06 3.09
CA ALA A 30 9.29 -7.23 2.70
C ALA A 30 8.68 -5.92 2.19
N ILE A 31 8.89 -4.80 2.91
CA ILE A 31 8.42 -3.46 2.52
C ILE A 31 8.98 -3.05 1.16
N LEU A 32 10.29 -3.22 0.95
CA LEU A 32 10.95 -2.83 -0.30
C LEU A 32 10.44 -3.64 -1.49
N LEU A 33 10.22 -4.94 -1.31
CA LEU A 33 9.69 -5.83 -2.35
C LEU A 33 8.23 -5.50 -2.68
N ALA A 34 7.36 -5.39 -1.67
CA ALA A 34 5.94 -5.08 -1.86
C ALA A 34 5.75 -3.67 -2.43
N GLY A 35 6.46 -2.67 -1.90
CA GLY A 35 6.43 -1.31 -2.44
C GLY A 35 6.88 -1.25 -3.90
N SER A 36 7.91 -2.01 -4.28
CA SER A 36 8.30 -2.10 -5.69
C SER A 36 7.22 -2.75 -6.57
N ALA A 37 6.52 -3.77 -6.07
CA ALA A 37 5.40 -4.39 -6.78
C ALA A 37 4.22 -3.42 -6.96
N MET A 38 3.89 -2.61 -5.95
CA MET A 38 2.88 -1.54 -6.07
C MET A 38 3.25 -0.55 -7.18
N TYR A 39 4.52 -0.14 -7.27
CA TYR A 39 4.97 0.77 -8.33
C TYR A 39 4.95 0.15 -9.74
N ILE A 40 4.79 -1.18 -9.86
CA ILE A 40 4.45 -1.83 -11.12
C ILE A 40 2.93 -1.79 -11.36
N CYS A 41 2.13 -2.08 -10.34
CA CYS A 41 0.68 -2.24 -10.47
C CYS A 41 -0.05 -0.90 -10.63
N GLU A 42 0.30 0.11 -9.83
CA GLU A 42 -0.43 1.38 -9.80
C GLU A 42 -0.46 2.13 -11.13
N PRO A 43 0.64 2.28 -11.89
CA PRO A 43 0.58 2.93 -13.20
C PRO A 43 -0.36 2.18 -14.15
N LEU A 44 -0.36 0.85 -14.10
CA LEU A 44 -1.22 0.01 -14.94
C LEU A 44 -2.69 0.11 -14.52
N LEU A 45 -2.99 0.16 -13.22
CA LEU A 45 -4.35 0.43 -12.73
C LEU A 45 -4.86 1.77 -13.23
N ASN A 46 -4.02 2.82 -13.17
CA ASN A 46 -4.35 4.15 -13.66
C ASN A 46 -4.63 4.14 -15.17
N GLU A 47 -3.81 3.45 -15.97
CA GLU A 47 -4.04 3.27 -17.42
C GLU A 47 -5.37 2.55 -17.70
N GLN A 48 -5.76 1.61 -16.84
CA GLN A 48 -7.02 0.87 -16.93
C GLN A 48 -8.23 1.62 -16.34
N GLY A 49 -8.05 2.86 -15.85
CA GLY A 49 -9.11 3.63 -15.20
C GLY A 49 -9.58 3.04 -13.86
N LYS A 50 -8.76 2.18 -13.26
CA LYS A 50 -9.00 1.56 -11.94
C LYS A 50 -8.25 2.32 -10.85
N LYS A 51 -8.70 2.13 -9.62
CA LYS A 51 -8.13 2.80 -8.44
C LYS A 51 -7.22 1.86 -7.67
N SER A 52 -6.09 2.38 -7.21
CA SER A 52 -5.25 1.65 -6.25
C SER A 52 -5.84 1.71 -4.83
N GLN A 53 -5.32 0.87 -3.93
CA GLN A 53 -5.72 0.89 -2.52
C GLN A 53 -5.49 2.25 -1.86
N THR A 54 -4.37 2.92 -2.17
CA THR A 54 -4.14 4.30 -1.70
C THR A 54 -5.24 5.26 -2.14
N GLU A 55 -5.71 5.16 -3.38
CA GLU A 55 -6.79 6.01 -3.86
C GLU A 55 -8.13 5.68 -3.20
N LEU A 56 -8.43 4.40 -3.02
CA LEU A 56 -9.63 3.94 -2.32
C LEU A 56 -9.62 4.37 -0.84
N ARG A 57 -8.47 4.30 -0.16
CA ARG A 57 -8.26 4.80 1.21
C ARG A 57 -8.51 6.31 1.27
N ALA A 58 -7.98 7.09 0.34
CA ALA A 58 -8.24 8.52 0.26
C ALA A 58 -9.73 8.85 0.04
N GLU A 59 -10.41 8.09 -0.81
CA GLU A 59 -11.85 8.26 -1.02
C GLU A 59 -12.69 7.90 0.21
N ARG A 60 -12.33 6.84 0.95
CA ARG A 60 -12.96 6.50 2.22
C ARG A 60 -12.82 7.64 3.22
N ILE A 61 -11.63 8.22 3.36
CA ILE A 61 -11.39 9.37 4.25
C ILE A 61 -12.22 10.59 3.83
N ILE A 62 -12.29 10.88 2.52
CA ILE A 62 -13.14 11.97 2.01
C ILE A 62 -14.60 11.70 2.37
N LYS A 63 -15.13 10.50 2.08
CA LYS A 63 -16.51 10.12 2.40
C LYS A 63 -16.83 10.28 3.89
N LEU A 64 -15.92 9.85 4.76
CA LEU A 64 -16.09 9.98 6.22
C LEU A 64 -16.11 11.45 6.66
N ARG A 65 -15.26 12.31 6.07
CA ARG A 65 -15.26 13.75 6.39
C ARG A 65 -16.48 14.48 5.84
N GLU A 66 -17.04 14.02 4.72
CA GLU A 66 -18.28 14.56 4.16
C GLU A 66 -19.53 14.05 4.88
N ALA A 67 -19.40 13.03 5.73
CA ALA A 67 -20.51 12.46 6.47
C ALA A 67 -20.91 13.32 7.67
N LYS A 68 -22.19 13.25 8.02
CA LYS A 68 -22.73 13.76 9.28
C LYS A 68 -23.34 12.60 10.05
N SER A 69 -22.84 12.34 11.24
CA SER A 69 -23.42 11.37 12.15
C SER A 69 -24.35 12.06 13.14
N LYS A 70 -25.44 11.37 13.51
CA LYS A 70 -26.30 11.73 14.64
C LYS A 70 -26.76 10.45 15.34
N MET A 71 -26.99 10.54 16.64
CA MET A 71 -27.62 9.48 17.41
C MET A 71 -29.13 9.73 17.46
N VAL A 72 -29.94 8.77 17.04
CA VAL A 72 -31.41 8.81 17.11
C VAL A 72 -31.86 7.49 17.72
N ASP A 73 -32.57 7.52 18.85
CA ASP A 73 -33.09 6.33 19.55
C ASP A 73 -32.03 5.22 19.75
N ASN A 74 -30.85 5.60 20.25
CA ASN A 74 -29.69 4.71 20.42
C ASN A 74 -29.15 4.06 19.13
N LYS A 75 -29.49 4.58 17.95
CA LYS A 75 -28.93 4.16 16.66
C LYS A 75 -28.07 5.26 16.07
N LEU A 76 -26.90 4.88 15.55
CA LEU A 76 -26.04 5.76 14.77
C LEU A 76 -26.61 5.90 13.36
N GLU A 77 -27.15 7.07 13.03
CA GLU A 77 -27.54 7.41 11.67
C GLU A 77 -26.42 8.21 11.01
N ILE A 78 -26.02 7.78 9.81
CA ILE A 78 -24.98 8.43 9.00
C ILE A 78 -25.63 9.00 7.74
N GLU A 79 -25.60 10.32 7.63
CA GLU A 79 -25.95 11.03 6.41
C GLU A 79 -24.69 11.24 5.57
N TRP A 80 -24.60 10.52 4.45
CA TRP A 80 -23.47 10.62 3.53
C TRP A 80 -23.56 11.88 2.67
N ALA A 81 -22.42 12.48 2.35
CA ALA A 81 -22.32 13.71 1.54
C ALA A 81 -23.03 14.95 2.13
N ALA A 82 -23.37 14.92 3.42
CA ALA A 82 -24.02 16.03 4.13
C ALA A 82 -23.16 17.30 4.21
N LYS A 83 -21.83 17.16 4.15
CA LYS A 83 -20.87 18.26 4.25
C LYS A 83 -19.88 18.23 3.08
N PRO A 84 -20.27 18.67 1.86
CA PRO A 84 -19.39 18.63 0.70
C PRO A 84 -18.09 19.39 0.95
N ILE A 85 -16.96 18.74 0.65
CA ILE A 85 -15.63 19.33 0.81
C ILE A 85 -15.17 19.92 -0.52
N ALA A 86 -14.53 21.09 -0.47
CA ALA A 86 -13.99 21.75 -1.66
C ALA A 86 -12.98 20.86 -2.43
N ILE A 87 -12.98 20.97 -3.77
CA ILE A 87 -12.12 20.16 -4.66
C ILE A 87 -10.65 20.25 -4.28
N LYS A 88 -10.16 21.45 -3.92
CA LYS A 88 -8.77 21.66 -3.47
C LYS A 88 -8.44 20.79 -2.26
N LYS A 89 -9.33 20.77 -1.27
CA LYS A 89 -9.14 19.97 -0.05
C LYS A 89 -9.21 18.47 -0.32
N LYS A 90 -10.05 18.02 -1.28
CA LYS A 90 -10.04 16.63 -1.76
C LYS A 90 -8.69 16.26 -2.40
N LYS A 91 -8.10 17.15 -3.20
CA LYS A 91 -6.74 16.95 -3.75
C LYS A 91 -5.69 16.87 -2.64
N ASP A 92 -5.76 17.73 -1.64
CA ASP A 92 -4.84 17.71 -0.50
C ASP A 92 -4.94 16.40 0.29
N ILE A 93 -6.16 15.88 0.52
CA ILE A 93 -6.36 14.59 1.20
C ILE A 93 -5.75 13.44 0.38
N ARG A 94 -5.99 13.39 -0.94
CA ARG A 94 -5.40 12.35 -1.79
C ARG A 94 -3.88 12.40 -1.79
N LYS A 95 -3.30 13.60 -1.82
CA LYS A 95 -1.85 13.79 -1.74
C LYS A 95 -1.31 13.29 -0.40
N PHE A 96 -1.93 13.73 0.70
CA PHE A 96 -1.52 13.33 2.05
C PHE A 96 -1.57 11.82 2.25
N VAL A 97 -2.68 11.16 1.89
CA VAL A 97 -2.82 9.71 2.02
C VAL A 97 -1.75 8.97 1.22
N ARG A 98 -1.45 9.43 0.01
CA ARG A 98 -0.38 8.85 -0.80
C ARG A 98 1.01 9.02 -0.17
N GLU A 99 1.26 10.15 0.47
CA GLU A 99 2.52 10.41 1.18
C GLU A 99 2.65 9.51 2.41
N GLU A 100 1.58 9.39 3.21
CA GLU A 100 1.55 8.55 4.41
C GLU A 100 1.65 7.04 4.08
N ASP A 101 0.82 6.53 3.16
CA ASP A 101 0.81 5.11 2.77
C ASP A 101 2.18 4.63 2.28
N ARG A 102 3.00 5.53 1.73
CA ARG A 102 4.32 5.23 1.17
C ARG A 102 5.46 5.76 2.00
N LYS A 103 5.18 6.34 3.16
CA LYS A 103 6.17 7.07 3.96
C LYS A 103 7.35 6.18 4.30
N VAL A 104 7.09 5.00 4.87
CA VAL A 104 8.13 4.03 5.26
C VAL A 104 8.91 3.53 4.04
N TYR A 105 8.23 3.07 2.99
CA TYR A 105 8.89 2.62 1.76
C TYR A 105 9.74 3.72 1.11
N ASN A 106 9.24 4.96 1.03
CA ASN A 106 9.97 6.06 0.43
C ASN A 106 11.20 6.47 1.25
N SER A 107 11.10 6.47 2.58
CA SER A 107 12.23 6.69 3.48
C SER A 107 13.27 5.58 3.39
N LEU A 108 12.87 4.32 3.18
CA LEU A 108 13.80 3.22 2.97
C LEU A 108 14.46 3.27 1.59
N LYS A 109 13.74 3.73 0.55
CA LYS A 109 14.24 3.76 -0.82
C LYS A 109 15.20 4.91 -1.10
N HIS A 110 15.11 6.01 -0.35
CA HIS A 110 15.87 7.23 -0.60
C HIS A 110 16.45 7.78 0.69
N ALA A 111 17.71 8.24 0.63
CA ALA A 111 18.28 9.09 1.65
C ALA A 111 18.29 10.54 1.16
N GLY A 112 17.56 11.42 1.85
CA GLY A 112 17.40 12.81 1.48
C GLY A 112 16.30 13.04 0.45
N LEU A 113 15.91 14.30 0.30
CA LEU A 113 14.83 14.72 -0.59
C LEU A 113 15.32 15.84 -1.50
N PHE A 114 15.14 15.65 -2.81
CA PHE A 114 15.45 16.64 -3.84
C PHE A 114 14.17 16.99 -4.59
N TYR A 115 13.93 18.29 -4.79
CA TYR A 115 12.81 18.78 -5.57
C TYR A 115 13.31 19.73 -6.65
N ARG A 116 13.10 19.35 -7.91
CA ARG A 116 13.54 20.11 -9.10
C ARG A 116 15.03 20.50 -9.05
N GLY A 117 15.87 19.56 -8.61
CA GLY A 117 17.31 19.76 -8.48
C GLY A 117 17.77 20.48 -7.21
N ASN A 118 16.84 20.98 -6.39
CA ASN A 118 17.17 21.63 -5.12
C ASN A 118 17.06 20.66 -3.95
N VAL A 119 18.01 20.74 -3.01
CA VAL A 119 17.97 19.96 -1.76
C VAL A 119 16.83 20.49 -0.88
N VAL A 120 15.86 19.62 -0.60
CA VAL A 120 14.79 19.86 0.38
C VAL A 120 15.17 19.28 1.73
N LYS A 121 15.78 18.09 1.75
CA LYS A 121 16.32 17.42 2.94
C LYS A 121 17.66 16.79 2.58
N LYS A 122 18.71 17.05 3.35
CA LYS A 122 20.02 16.43 3.10
C LYS A 122 19.96 14.95 3.50
N ALA A 123 20.75 14.12 2.82
CA ALA A 123 20.86 12.70 3.15
C ALA A 123 21.34 12.48 4.61
N SER A 124 22.26 13.32 5.10
CA SER A 124 22.73 13.28 6.50
C SER A 124 21.63 13.51 7.53
N ASP A 125 20.59 14.26 7.15
CA ASP A 125 19.50 14.66 8.04
C ASP A 125 18.31 13.68 7.93
N ASP A 126 18.44 12.63 7.12
CA ASP A 126 17.41 11.67 6.74
C ASP A 126 17.84 10.21 6.97
N LEU A 127 18.66 10.00 8.01
CA LEU A 127 19.17 8.67 8.36
C LEU A 127 18.32 7.97 9.43
N ASP A 128 17.50 8.71 10.17
CA ASP A 128 16.72 8.20 11.29
C ASP A 128 15.27 7.89 10.90
N MET A 129 14.84 6.66 11.20
CA MET A 129 13.50 6.14 10.93
C MET A 129 12.50 6.40 12.07
N VAL A 130 12.94 6.88 13.24
CA VAL A 130 12.07 7.10 14.42
C VAL A 130 10.87 7.99 14.09
N SER A 131 11.10 9.13 13.43
CA SER A 131 10.02 10.05 13.03
C SER A 131 9.14 9.54 11.88
N ILE A 132 9.62 8.52 11.15
CA ILE A 132 8.92 7.92 10.02
C ILE A 132 7.90 6.91 10.50
N LEU A 133 8.33 6.00 11.37
CA LEU A 133 7.49 5.01 12.03
C LEU A 133 6.54 5.68 13.04
N GLY A 134 6.96 6.76 13.71
CA GLY A 134 6.13 7.42 14.72
C GLY A 134 5.87 6.54 15.94
N ASP A 135 4.93 6.95 16.80
CA ASP A 135 4.75 6.30 18.11
C ASP A 135 4.07 4.92 18.06
N ASN A 136 3.42 4.58 16.93
CA ASN A 136 2.54 3.41 16.80
C ASN A 136 2.78 2.52 15.56
N LEU A 137 3.78 2.80 14.71
CA LEU A 137 4.19 1.85 13.67
C LEU A 137 5.51 1.18 14.05
N ASP A 138 5.55 -0.13 13.85
CA ASP A 138 6.78 -0.92 13.75
C ASP A 138 6.97 -1.36 12.29
N PHE A 139 8.17 -1.85 11.94
CA PHE A 139 8.42 -2.34 10.58
C PHE A 139 7.49 -3.49 10.20
N ARG A 140 7.04 -4.29 11.19
CA ARG A 140 6.09 -5.38 10.99
C ARG A 140 4.75 -4.87 10.45
N GLY A 141 4.10 -3.94 11.14
CA GLY A 141 2.81 -3.40 10.71
C GLY A 141 2.91 -2.68 9.36
N ALA A 142 4.00 -1.94 9.13
CA ALA A 142 4.26 -1.30 7.85
C ALA A 142 4.44 -2.33 6.71
N ALA A 143 5.10 -3.46 6.99
CA ALA A 143 5.27 -4.55 6.03
C ALA A 143 3.93 -5.23 5.70
N GLU A 144 3.12 -5.55 6.70
CA GLU A 144 1.82 -6.18 6.50
C GLU A 144 0.91 -5.32 5.62
N GLU A 145 0.76 -4.03 5.96
CA GLU A 145 -0.12 -3.12 5.23
C GLU A 145 0.28 -2.99 3.77
N ILE A 146 1.58 -2.79 3.49
CA ILE A 146 2.05 -2.60 2.11
C ILE A 146 1.99 -3.90 1.29
N ILE A 147 2.17 -5.07 1.90
CA ILE A 147 1.99 -6.36 1.22
C ILE A 147 0.53 -6.56 0.83
N ILE A 148 -0.40 -6.34 1.77
CA ILE A 148 -1.84 -6.50 1.52
C ILE A 148 -2.30 -5.52 0.44
N ASP A 149 -1.89 -4.25 0.52
CA ASP A 149 -2.21 -3.25 -0.49
C ASP A 149 -1.66 -3.66 -1.87
N GLY A 150 -0.41 -4.13 -1.93
CA GLY A 150 0.21 -4.63 -3.16
C GLY A 150 -0.50 -5.85 -3.76
N ILE A 151 -0.95 -6.79 -2.93
CA ILE A 151 -1.75 -7.95 -3.37
C ILE A 151 -3.08 -7.47 -3.95
N GLN A 152 -3.80 -6.59 -3.25
CA GLN A 152 -5.09 -6.10 -3.71
C GLN A 152 -4.97 -5.27 -4.99
N ASP A 153 -3.94 -4.46 -5.13
CA ASP A 153 -3.64 -3.73 -6.35
C ASP A 153 -3.38 -4.68 -7.52
N TYR A 154 -2.56 -5.72 -7.32
CA TYR A 154 -2.28 -6.71 -8.36
C TYR A 154 -3.56 -7.46 -8.77
N MET A 155 -4.36 -7.89 -7.79
CA MET A 155 -5.62 -8.62 -8.03
C MET A 155 -6.69 -7.75 -8.71
N THR A 156 -6.56 -6.43 -8.64
CA THR A 156 -7.48 -5.50 -9.29
C THR A 156 -7.14 -5.28 -10.77
N LEU A 157 -5.93 -5.63 -11.24
CA LEU A 157 -5.52 -5.45 -12.63
C LEU A 157 -6.37 -6.29 -13.60
N ASP A 158 -6.71 -5.72 -14.76
CA ASP A 158 -7.16 -6.51 -15.91
C ASP A 158 -5.95 -7.14 -16.59
N PHE A 159 -5.98 -8.46 -16.74
CA PHE A 159 -4.96 -9.22 -17.46
C PHE A 159 -5.43 -9.48 -18.89
N ASN A 160 -5.06 -8.57 -19.80
CA ASN A 160 -5.28 -8.72 -21.23
C ASN A 160 -4.02 -9.29 -21.89
N GLY A 161 -4.16 -10.37 -22.66
CA GLY A 161 -3.05 -11.01 -23.39
C GLY A 161 -2.64 -12.39 -22.85
N ASP A 162 -1.37 -12.74 -23.03
CA ASP A 162 -0.86 -14.11 -22.75
C ASP A 162 -0.69 -14.40 -21.26
N ILE A 163 -0.60 -13.36 -20.42
CA ILE A 163 -0.46 -13.52 -18.98
C ILE A 163 -1.80 -13.87 -18.38
N LYS A 164 -1.82 -15.03 -17.75
CA LYS A 164 -2.98 -15.60 -17.08
C LYS A 164 -2.61 -15.81 -15.62
N PRO A 165 -3.16 -15.05 -14.66
CA PRO A 165 -2.80 -15.16 -13.24
C PRO A 165 -2.94 -16.58 -12.68
N TYR A 166 -3.83 -17.40 -13.25
CA TYR A 166 -3.97 -18.81 -12.88
C TYR A 166 -2.78 -19.70 -13.29
N ASN A 167 -1.94 -19.25 -14.24
CA ASN A 167 -0.70 -19.93 -14.62
C ASN A 167 0.46 -19.65 -13.65
N LEU A 168 0.27 -18.75 -12.68
CA LEU A 168 1.29 -18.48 -11.66
C LEU A 168 1.52 -19.73 -10.79
N PRO A 169 2.75 -19.94 -10.27
CA PRO A 169 3.05 -21.04 -9.37
C PRO A 169 2.10 -21.07 -8.18
N ILE A 170 1.73 -22.28 -7.73
CA ILE A 170 0.73 -22.46 -6.66
C ILE A 170 1.04 -21.64 -5.40
N LYS A 171 2.33 -21.55 -5.02
CA LYS A 171 2.79 -20.78 -3.86
C LYS A 171 2.49 -19.28 -3.99
N VAL A 172 2.63 -18.73 -5.20
CA VAL A 172 2.31 -17.34 -5.49
C VAL A 172 0.80 -17.13 -5.43
N ARG A 173 0.01 -18.05 -6.03
CA ARG A 173 -1.45 -17.97 -6.00
C ARG A 173 -2.04 -18.07 -4.60
N ARG A 174 -1.44 -18.88 -3.71
CA ARG A 174 -1.83 -18.94 -2.29
C ARG A 174 -1.71 -17.58 -1.62
N VAL A 175 -0.58 -16.89 -1.78
CA VAL A 175 -0.38 -15.54 -1.24
C VAL A 175 -1.35 -14.54 -1.86
N LEU A 176 -1.59 -14.59 -3.17
CA LEU A 176 -2.54 -13.67 -3.81
C LEU A 176 -4.00 -13.88 -3.37
N GLY A 177 -4.33 -15.06 -2.85
CA GLY A 177 -5.69 -15.45 -2.43
C GLY A 177 -5.89 -15.55 -0.92
N CYS A 178 -4.90 -15.17 -0.10
CA CYS A 178 -5.00 -15.30 1.34
C CYS A 178 -5.77 -14.13 1.98
N ILE A 179 -6.39 -14.39 3.13
CA ILE A 179 -6.98 -13.35 3.97
C ILE A 179 -5.92 -12.88 4.98
N PHE A 180 -5.26 -13.83 5.64
CA PHE A 180 -4.09 -13.61 6.49
C PHE A 180 -2.84 -14.15 5.80
N LEU A 181 -1.71 -13.45 5.92
CA LEU A 181 -0.49 -13.81 5.20
C LEU A 181 0.04 -15.18 5.65
N GLU A 182 -0.13 -15.50 6.92
CA GLU A 182 0.27 -16.75 7.56
C GLU A 182 -0.39 -17.97 6.92
N ASP A 183 -1.70 -17.92 6.65
CA ASP A 183 -2.49 -18.99 6.01
C ASP A 183 -1.89 -19.45 4.67
N ALA A 184 -1.21 -18.54 3.97
CA ALA A 184 -0.56 -18.85 2.70
C ALA A 184 0.61 -19.84 2.84
N PHE A 185 1.12 -20.05 4.07
CA PHE A 185 2.31 -20.84 4.38
C PHE A 185 2.06 -22.02 5.35
N GLU A 186 0.84 -22.24 5.85
CA GLU A 186 0.53 -23.26 6.87
C GLU A 186 0.67 -24.74 6.41
N ASP A 187 0.94 -25.02 5.12
CA ASP A 187 1.13 -26.40 4.60
C ASP A 187 2.51 -26.64 3.94
N ILE A 188 3.58 -26.01 4.41
CA ILE A 188 4.95 -26.23 3.91
C ILE A 188 5.79 -27.01 4.91
#